data_AF-A0A1Y6FZP0-F1
#
_entry.id   AF-A0A1Y6FZP0-F1
#
_cell.length_a   1.000
_cell.length_b   1.000
_cell.length_c   1.000
_cell.angle_alpha   90.00
_cell.angle_beta   90.00
_cell.angle_gamma   90.00
#
_symmetry.space_group_name_H-M   'P 1'
#
loop_
_entity.id
_entity.type
_entity.pdbx_description
1 polymer ?
#
loop_
_entity_poly.entity_id
_entity_poly.type
_entity_poly.pdbx_seq_one_letter_code
_entity_poly.pdbx_strand_id
1 'polypeptide(L)'
;MYYNNPYYYNNHYCYNNNHYNRYYNSVIPRQRVTPGEIINLVGFYVDIELDNGQKICNAKLDFVSPEPDETQAIYGDVSYTINNGGQMYTYHTNARNITRISQSGVPGAVCSNHQVDLGSRF
;
A
#
# COMPACT_ATOMS: atom_id res chain seq x y z
N MET A 1 -31.97 22.60 -7.20
CA MET A 1 -30.63 22.56 -7.83
C MET A 1 -29.65 23.07 -6.80
N TYR A 2 -28.91 22.19 -6.13
CA TYR A 2 -27.85 22.56 -5.19
C TYR A 2 -26.55 21.95 -5.70
N TYR A 3 -25.68 22.79 -6.23
CA TYR A 3 -24.25 22.51 -6.38
C TYR A 3 -23.61 22.59 -5.00
N ASN A 4 -22.78 21.62 -4.61
CA ASN A 4 -21.68 21.89 -3.69
C ASN A 4 -20.52 20.90 -3.88
N ASN A 5 -19.33 21.51 -3.81
CA ASN A 5 -18.04 21.15 -4.40
C ASN A 5 -17.22 20.22 -3.45
N PRO A 6 -16.44 19.22 -3.93
CA PRO A 6 -15.89 18.14 -3.10
C PRO A 6 -14.46 18.38 -2.57
N TYR A 7 -14.13 19.59 -2.14
CA TYR A 7 -12.81 19.89 -1.59
C TYR A 7 -12.92 20.53 -0.21
N TYR A 8 -12.96 19.71 0.84
CA TYR A 8 -12.59 20.17 2.18
C TYR A 8 -11.61 19.19 2.82
N TYR A 9 -10.34 19.55 2.67
CA TYR A 9 -9.23 19.19 3.54
C TYR A 9 -9.65 19.33 5.01
N ASN A 10 -9.34 18.33 5.84
CA ASN A 10 -9.17 18.56 7.26
C ASN A 10 -7.96 17.79 7.77
N ASN A 11 -6.86 18.52 7.91
CA ASN A 11 -5.69 18.15 8.69
C ASN A 11 -6.11 17.84 10.12
N HIS A 12 -5.94 16.60 10.57
CA HIS A 12 -5.70 16.31 11.98
C HIS A 12 -4.64 15.22 12.08
N TYR A 13 -3.43 15.65 12.42
CA TYR A 13 -2.38 14.78 12.91
C TYR A 13 -2.87 14.06 14.16
N CYS A 14 -2.93 12.74 14.12
CA CYS A 14 -2.87 11.90 15.30
C CYS A 14 -1.97 10.71 14.98
N TYR A 15 -0.73 10.82 15.47
CA TYR A 15 0.17 9.70 15.71
C TYR A 15 -0.58 8.65 16.55
N ASN A 16 -0.88 7.49 15.96
CA ASN A 16 -1.18 6.29 16.73
C ASN A 16 -0.61 5.08 15.98
N ASN A 17 0.50 4.57 16.51
CA ASN A 17 0.98 3.21 16.25
C ASN A 17 -0.14 2.23 16.64
N ASN A 18 -0.52 1.33 15.73
CA ASN A 18 -1.53 0.26 15.87
C ASN A 18 -2.96 0.54 15.34
N HIS A 19 -3.12 1.32 14.26
CA HIS A 19 -4.38 1.28 13.51
C HIS A 19 -4.44 0.06 12.57
N TYR A 20 -4.76 -1.09 13.16
CA TYR A 20 -5.37 -2.17 12.40
C TYR A 20 -6.77 -1.71 11.99
N ASN A 21 -6.89 -1.11 10.79
CA ASN A 21 -8.15 -0.62 10.30
C ASN A 21 -8.97 -1.79 9.74
N ARG A 22 -9.94 -2.27 10.52
CA ARG A 22 -10.79 -3.42 10.19
C ARG A 22 -11.58 -3.27 8.86
N TYR A 23 -11.60 -2.06 8.28
CA TYR A 23 -12.30 -1.72 7.05
C TYR A 23 -11.40 -1.70 5.80
N TYR A 24 -10.08 -1.87 5.92
CA TYR A 24 -9.14 -1.71 4.79
C TYR A 24 -8.14 -2.88 4.68
N ASN A 25 -8.61 -4.11 4.90
CA ASN A 25 -7.88 -5.32 4.50
C ASN A 25 -7.91 -5.47 2.97
N SER A 26 -7.28 -4.55 2.24
CA SER A 26 -7.26 -4.57 0.78
C SER A 26 -6.04 -5.36 0.32
N VAL A 27 -6.22 -6.66 0.11
CA VAL A 27 -5.29 -7.43 -0.71
C VAL A 27 -5.77 -7.27 -2.15
N ILE A 28 -4.97 -6.64 -2.99
CA ILE A 28 -5.29 -6.44 -4.42
C ILE A 28 -4.50 -7.49 -5.22
N PRO A 29 -5.15 -8.52 -5.79
CA PRO A 29 -4.45 -9.65 -6.42
C PRO A 29 -4.32 -9.55 -7.96
N ARG A 30 -3.14 -9.93 -8.48
CA ARG A 30 -2.87 -10.59 -9.78
C ARG A 30 -3.33 -9.94 -11.09
N GLN A 31 -3.60 -8.65 -11.10
CA GLN A 31 -3.53 -7.83 -12.31
C GLN A 31 -2.60 -6.65 -12.04
N ARG A 32 -2.03 -6.03 -13.09
CA ARG A 32 -1.20 -4.82 -12.91
C ARG A 32 -2.01 -3.82 -12.11
N VAL A 33 -1.52 -3.49 -10.93
CA VAL A 33 -2.24 -2.62 -10.00
C VAL A 33 -2.29 -1.21 -10.57
N THR A 34 -3.47 -0.59 -10.52
CA THR A 34 -3.66 0.79 -10.96
C THR A 34 -3.48 1.76 -9.78
N PRO A 35 -3.10 3.02 -10.04
CA PRO A 35 -2.86 3.99 -8.96
C PRO A 35 -4.12 4.23 -8.11
N GLY A 36 -5.30 4.23 -8.74
CA GLY A 36 -6.59 4.40 -8.07
C GLY A 36 -6.93 3.29 -7.08
N GLU A 37 -6.43 2.07 -7.27
CA GLU A 37 -6.68 0.96 -6.35
C GLU A 37 -5.86 1.10 -5.06
N ILE A 38 -4.67 1.70 -5.14
CA ILE A 38 -3.71 1.75 -4.02
C ILE A 38 -3.60 3.10 -3.33
N ILE A 39 -4.15 4.16 -3.91
CA ILE A 39 -4.09 5.50 -3.31
C ILE A 39 -4.67 5.55 -1.89
N ASN A 40 -5.65 4.68 -1.60
CA ASN A 40 -6.26 4.57 -0.26
C ASN A 40 -5.35 3.92 0.79
N LEU A 41 -4.22 3.33 0.38
CA LEU A 41 -3.23 2.74 1.29
C LEU A 41 -2.12 3.75 1.67
N VAL A 42 -2.12 4.96 1.09
CA VAL A 42 -1.14 6.00 1.41
C VAL A 42 -1.23 6.35 2.90
N GLY A 43 -0.07 6.42 3.55
CA GLY A 43 0.09 6.64 4.99
C GLY A 43 0.14 5.35 5.83
N PHE A 44 -0.19 4.20 5.26
CA PHE A 44 -0.14 2.91 5.95
C PHE A 44 1.16 2.14 5.67
N TYR A 45 1.47 1.20 6.56
CA TYR A 45 2.47 0.17 6.28
C TYR A 45 1.87 -0.90 5.38
N VAL A 46 2.57 -1.21 4.30
CA VAL A 46 2.16 -2.13 3.24
C VAL A 46 3.25 -3.15 2.94
N ASP A 47 2.80 -4.32 2.51
CA ASP A 47 3.63 -5.33 1.87
C ASP A 47 3.35 -5.29 0.36
N ILE A 48 4.42 -5.26 -0.45
CA ILE A 48 4.37 -5.08 -1.90
C ILE A 48 5.03 -6.30 -2.56
N GLU A 49 4.38 -6.87 -3.57
CA GLU A 49 4.94 -7.85 -4.49
C GLU A 49 5.14 -7.18 -5.85
N LEU A 50 6.38 -7.15 -6.32
CA LEU A 50 6.73 -6.62 -7.63
C LEU A 50 6.54 -7.69 -8.71
N ASP A 51 6.53 -7.28 -9.98
CA ASP A 51 6.39 -8.14 -11.15
C ASP A 51 7.55 -9.12 -11.35
N ASN A 52 8.74 -8.76 -10.86
CA ASN A 52 9.90 -9.63 -10.79
C ASN A 52 9.84 -10.65 -9.61
N GLY A 53 8.74 -10.67 -8.85
CA GLY A 53 8.54 -11.56 -7.69
C GLY A 53 9.21 -11.09 -6.40
N GLN A 54 9.91 -9.94 -6.42
CA GLN A 54 10.49 -9.35 -5.21
C GLN A 54 9.38 -8.93 -4.25
N LYS A 55 9.55 -9.29 -2.98
CA LYS A 55 8.68 -8.87 -1.89
C LYS A 55 9.35 -7.78 -1.06
N ILE A 56 8.61 -6.73 -0.81
CA ILE A 56 8.98 -5.63 0.08
C ILE A 56 8.00 -5.64 1.23
N CYS A 57 8.50 -5.78 2.46
CA CYS A 57 7.67 -5.98 3.63
C CYS A 57 7.76 -4.77 4.55
N ASN A 58 6.64 -4.43 5.21
CA ASN A 58 6.57 -3.36 6.21
C ASN A 58 7.11 -2.01 5.70
N ALA A 59 6.81 -1.68 4.44
CA ALA A 59 7.13 -0.39 3.85
C ALA A 59 6.01 0.60 4.14
N LYS A 60 6.34 1.82 4.57
CA LYS A 60 5.34 2.88 4.68
C LYS A 60 5.06 3.45 3.30
N LEU A 61 3.83 3.37 2.81
CA LEU A 61 3.46 3.97 1.54
C LEU A 61 3.32 5.49 1.71
N ASP A 62 4.21 6.27 1.11
CA ASP A 62 4.26 7.72 1.32
C ASP A 62 3.48 8.48 0.24
N PHE A 63 3.51 7.99 -1.01
CA PHE A 63 2.86 8.64 -2.13
C PHE A 63 2.44 7.64 -3.21
N VAL A 64 1.32 7.95 -3.85
CA VAL A 64 0.86 7.34 -5.10
C VAL A 64 0.39 8.49 -5.98
N SER A 65 0.84 8.52 -7.22
CA SER A 65 0.40 9.52 -8.19
C SER A 65 -1.11 9.46 -8.41
N PRO A 66 -1.83 10.57 -8.23
CA PRO A 66 -3.27 10.62 -8.46
C PRO A 66 -3.63 10.77 -9.95
N GLU A 67 -2.64 10.89 -10.83
CA GLU A 67 -2.82 11.12 -12.25
C GLU A 67 -3.60 9.96 -12.92
N PRO A 68 -4.80 10.20 -13.47
CA PRO A 68 -5.57 9.17 -14.15
C PRO A 68 -5.11 8.88 -15.59
N ASP A 69 -4.39 9.81 -16.23
CA ASP A 69 -3.95 9.67 -17.63
C ASP A 69 -2.64 8.87 -17.74
N GLU A 70 -2.74 7.67 -18.33
CA GLU A 70 -1.66 6.73 -18.56
C GLU A 70 -0.49 7.27 -19.41
N THR A 71 -0.70 8.36 -20.14
CA THR A 71 0.30 8.98 -21.01
C THR A 71 1.18 10.00 -20.30
N GLN A 72 0.80 10.42 -19.09
CA GLN A 72 1.57 11.37 -18.31
C GLN A 72 2.82 10.71 -17.69
N ALA A 73 3.92 11.46 -17.63
CA ALA A 73 5.19 10.96 -17.12
C ALA A 73 5.14 10.47 -15.66
N ILE A 74 4.23 11.04 -14.85
CA ILE A 74 4.06 10.70 -13.45
C ILE A 74 2.99 9.61 -13.23
N TYR A 75 2.37 9.08 -14.28
CA TYR A 75 1.31 8.09 -14.14
C TYR A 75 1.80 6.86 -13.37
N GLY A 76 1.13 6.59 -12.25
CA GLY A 76 1.46 5.49 -11.38
C GLY A 76 2.82 5.56 -10.70
N ASP A 77 3.42 6.74 -10.55
CA ASP A 77 4.56 6.91 -9.64
C ASP A 77 4.15 6.54 -8.20
N VAL A 78 4.99 5.76 -7.53
CA VAL A 78 4.76 5.27 -6.16
C VAL A 78 6.05 5.45 -5.37
N SER A 79 5.95 6.07 -4.20
CA SER A 79 7.07 6.14 -3.26
C SER A 79 6.72 5.54 -1.91
N TYR A 80 7.71 4.87 -1.32
CA TYR A 80 7.57 4.22 -0.02
C TYR A 80 8.87 4.28 0.76
N THR A 81 8.77 4.26 2.08
CA THR A 81 9.90 4.31 3.00
C THR A 81 10.03 3.02 3.79
N ILE A 82 11.25 2.50 3.88
CA ILE A 82 11.60 1.33 4.69
C ILE A 82 12.50 1.79 5.84
N ASN A 83 12.23 1.29 7.05
CA ASN A 83 13.18 1.39 8.16
C ASN A 83 14.12 0.17 8.13
N ASN A 84 15.41 0.41 7.92
CA ASN A 84 16.44 -0.61 7.99
C ASN A 84 17.51 -0.18 9.00
N GLY A 85 17.62 -0.92 10.11
CA GLY A 85 18.62 -0.63 11.16
C GLY A 85 18.44 0.74 11.85
N GLY A 86 17.21 1.26 11.92
CA GLY A 86 16.92 2.58 12.51
C GLY A 86 17.07 3.76 11.53
N GLN A 87 17.48 3.50 10.29
CA GLN A 87 17.57 4.49 9.23
C GLN A 87 16.41 4.34 8.25
N MET A 88 15.87 5.48 7.82
CA MET A 88 14.75 5.54 6.88
C MET A 88 15.28 5.72 5.47
N TYR A 89 14.87 4.83 4.56
CA TYR A 89 15.23 4.87 3.15
C TYR A 89 13.98 4.98 2.29
N THR A 90 13.90 6.02 1.46
CA THR A 90 12.80 6.21 0.50
C THR A 90 13.18 5.62 -0.86
N TYR A 91 12.25 4.87 -1.43
CA TYR A 91 12.37 4.24 -2.72
C TYR A 91 11.21 4.66 -3.63
N HIS A 92 11.44 4.55 -4.93
CA HIS A 92 10.45 4.85 -5.96
C HIS A 92 10.23 3.64 -6.84
N THR A 93 8.99 3.41 -7.26
CA THR A 93 8.59 2.39 -8.23
C THR A 93 7.42 2.91 -9.06
N ASN A 94 6.88 2.07 -9.94
CA ASN A 94 5.65 2.35 -10.64
C ASN A 94 4.57 1.33 -10.26
N ALA A 95 3.31 1.77 -10.13
CA ALA A 95 2.16 0.91 -9.84
C ALA A 95 2.04 -0.24 -10.85
N ARG A 96 2.43 -0.03 -12.11
CA ARG A 96 2.46 -1.09 -13.15
C ARG A 96 3.42 -2.24 -12.84
N ASN A 97 4.44 -1.99 -12.02
CA ASN A 97 5.40 -3.00 -11.58
C ASN A 97 4.92 -3.74 -10.32
N ILE A 98 3.79 -3.34 -9.73
CA ILE A 98 3.22 -3.98 -8.54
C ILE A 98 2.19 -5.01 -9.01
N THR A 99 2.38 -6.27 -8.61
CA THR A 99 1.46 -7.37 -8.90
C THR A 99 0.51 -7.66 -7.75
N ARG A 100 0.92 -7.29 -6.53
CA ARG A 100 0.11 -7.41 -5.33
C ARG A 100 0.56 -6.42 -4.29
N ILE A 101 -0.40 -5.92 -3.53
CA ILE A 101 -0.15 -5.05 -2.39
C ILE A 101 -1.21 -5.30 -1.33
N SER A 102 -0.81 -5.19 -0.08
CA SER A 102 -1.68 -5.38 1.07
C SER A 102 -1.18 -4.55 2.23
N GLN A 103 -2.06 -4.12 3.13
CA GLN A 103 -1.63 -3.60 4.42
C GLN A 103 -0.76 -4.65 5.15
N SER A 104 0.36 -4.24 5.72
CA SER A 104 1.25 -5.14 6.45
C SER A 104 0.59 -5.69 7.71
N GLY A 105 0.91 -6.93 8.06
CA GLY A 105 0.48 -7.56 9.31
C GLY A 105 -0.96 -8.06 9.31
N VAL A 106 -1.68 -8.04 8.18
CA VAL A 106 -3.03 -8.60 8.07
C VAL A 106 -3.00 -10.07 7.59
N PRO A 107 -3.98 -10.92 7.96
CA PRO A 107 -4.11 -12.26 7.39
C PRO A 107 -4.16 -12.22 5.87
N GLY A 108 -3.28 -13.00 5.23
CA GLY A 108 -3.17 -13.02 3.77
C GLY A 108 -2.40 -11.83 3.16
N ALA A 109 -1.66 -11.05 3.96
CA ALA A 109 -0.72 -10.06 3.45
C ALA A 109 0.37 -10.69 2.58
N VAL A 110 0.97 -9.93 1.67
CA VAL A 110 2.02 -10.40 0.73
C VAL A 110 3.20 -11.05 1.46
N CYS A 111 3.64 -10.44 2.56
CA CYS A 111 4.73 -10.94 3.39
C CYS A 111 4.25 -11.76 4.59
N SER A 112 2.94 -11.94 4.76
CA SER A 112 2.47 -12.94 5.71
C SER A 112 2.94 -14.30 5.20
N ASN A 113 3.87 -14.92 5.93
CA ASN A 113 4.23 -16.29 5.69
C ASN A 113 2.93 -17.08 5.70
N HIS A 114 2.64 -17.78 4.61
CA HIS A 114 1.70 -18.88 4.63
C HIS A 114 2.35 -20.03 5.44
N GLN A 115 2.65 -19.79 6.73
CA GLN A 115 2.50 -20.85 7.69
C GLN A 115 1.00 -21.03 7.82
N VAL A 116 0.47 -21.90 6.97
CA VAL A 116 -0.60 -22.76 7.40
C VAL A 116 -0.05 -23.44 8.65
N ASP A 117 -0.35 -22.88 9.82
CA ASP A 117 -0.32 -23.62 11.06
C ASP A 117 -1.43 -24.66 10.89
N LEU A 118 -1.12 -25.73 10.16
CA LEU A 118 -1.84 -26.99 10.27
C LEU A 118 -1.58 -27.41 11.71
N GLY A 119 -2.56 -27.06 12.54
CA GLY A 119 -2.42 -27.04 13.97
C GLY A 119 -1.73 -28.25 14.53
N SER A 120 -0.94 -27.95 15.55
CA SER A 120 -0.72 -28.80 16.71
C SER A 120 -2.03 -29.50 17.13
N ARG A 121 -2.31 -30.68 16.57
CA ARG A 121 -3.23 -31.70 17.08
C ARG A 121 -2.80 -33.04 16.48
N PHE A 122 -1.96 -33.79 17.18
CA PHE A 122 -2.28 -35.06 17.85
C PHE A 122 -1.06 -35.52 18.65
#